data_AF-A0A959ANF6-F1
#
_entry.id   AF-A0A959ANF6-F1
#
_cell.length_a   1.000
_cell.length_b   1.000
_cell.length_c   1.000
_cell.angle_alpha   90.00
_cell.angle_beta   90.00
_cell.angle_gamma   90.00
#
_symmetry.space_group_name_H-M   'P 1'
#
loop_
_entity.id
_entity.type
_entity.pdbx_description
1 polymer ?
#
loop_
_entity_poly.entity_id
_entity_poly.type
_entity_poly.pdbx_seq_one_letter_code
_entity_poly.pdbx_strand_id
1 'polypeptide(L)'
;AYHGRILILNRSSAKESTGHGSPMPLLVHGGPGHAGGGEEMGGMRGILHYMQRTAIQGNPTDITVVTNQYQVGGAQTETPVHPFKKYFDDLAVGETLITAKHTVSEADIHNFANVSGDNFYAHMDETALEGTPFTRRVAHGYFVLSKAAGLFVDAKKGPVLLNYGLDECRFTKPVYPGMTIGVKLTVREKIEQESDPSREGVAAIPRGIVKWLVDVYDETGETVAIATILTMVRKRE
;
A
#
# COMPACT_ATOMS: atom_id res chain seq x y z
N ALA A 1 18.37 26.90 -23.50
CA ALA A 1 18.87 25.53 -23.77
C ALA A 1 18.63 24.68 -22.54
N TYR A 2 18.08 23.48 -22.69
CA TYR A 2 17.84 22.54 -21.59
C TYR A 2 19.04 21.60 -21.43
N HIS A 3 19.39 21.23 -20.20
CA HIS A 3 20.48 20.31 -19.87
C HIS A 3 19.87 19.01 -19.32
N GLY A 4 20.39 17.83 -19.69
CA GLY A 4 19.86 16.56 -19.16
C GLY A 4 20.35 16.21 -17.76
N ARG A 5 21.45 16.82 -17.28
CA ARG A 5 21.88 16.75 -15.88
C ARG A 5 22.69 17.98 -15.49
N ILE A 6 22.41 18.56 -14.32
CA ILE A 6 23.16 19.68 -13.74
C ILE A 6 23.65 19.26 -12.36
N LEU A 7 24.94 19.44 -12.08
CA LEU A 7 25.51 19.29 -10.74
C LEU A 7 25.66 20.67 -10.10
N ILE A 8 24.94 20.91 -9.01
CA ILE A 8 25.14 22.10 -8.17
C ILE A 8 26.13 21.73 -7.07
N LEU A 9 27.38 22.20 -7.20
CA LEU A 9 28.46 21.87 -6.28
C LEU A 9 28.71 23.01 -5.28
N ASN A 10 28.78 22.69 -4.00
CA ASN A 10 29.17 23.62 -2.94
C ASN A 10 29.92 22.88 -1.83
N ARG A 11 30.28 23.59 -0.75
CA ARG A 11 31.03 23.02 0.38
C ARG A 11 30.30 21.85 1.07
N SER A 12 28.97 21.86 1.14
CA SER A 12 28.23 20.78 1.79
C SER A 12 28.13 19.54 0.92
N SER A 13 27.92 19.69 -0.40
CA SER A 13 27.82 18.54 -1.32
C SER A 13 29.18 17.95 -1.71
N ALA A 14 30.26 18.73 -1.68
CA ALA A 14 31.58 18.28 -2.16
C ALA A 14 32.20 17.12 -1.38
N LYS A 15 31.83 16.92 -0.10
CA LYS A 15 32.46 15.90 0.77
C LYS A 15 32.24 14.47 0.30
N GLU A 16 31.07 14.19 -0.28
CA GLU A 16 30.64 12.86 -0.70
C GLU A 16 30.11 12.86 -2.15
N SER A 17 30.43 13.92 -2.91
CA SER A 17 30.03 14.01 -4.31
C SER A 17 30.76 12.96 -5.14
N THR A 18 30.02 12.28 -6.01
CA THR A 18 30.61 11.39 -7.03
C THR A 18 31.29 12.16 -8.18
N GLY A 19 31.20 13.49 -8.17
CA GLY A 19 31.78 14.38 -9.17
C GLY A 19 30.93 14.55 -10.43
N HIS A 20 31.44 15.34 -11.39
CA HIS A 20 30.73 15.56 -12.66
C HIS A 20 30.89 14.40 -13.64
N GLY A 21 32.06 13.75 -13.70
CA GLY A 21 32.38 12.72 -14.69
C GLY A 21 31.80 11.33 -14.43
N SER A 22 31.04 11.15 -13.34
CA SER A 22 30.48 9.85 -12.92
C SER A 22 28.96 9.86 -13.10
N PRO A 23 28.43 9.49 -14.28
CA PRO A 23 26.99 9.35 -14.47
C PRO A 23 26.46 8.19 -13.62
N MET A 24 25.51 8.48 -12.73
CA MET A 24 24.98 7.49 -11.79
C MET A 24 23.87 6.66 -12.44
N PRO A 25 23.79 5.33 -12.22
CA PRO A 25 22.82 4.46 -12.88
C PRO A 25 21.34 4.84 -12.67
N LEU A 26 21.02 5.47 -11.54
CA LEU A 26 19.66 5.92 -11.21
C LEU A 26 19.32 7.33 -11.75
N LEU A 27 20.31 8.05 -12.30
CA LEU A 27 20.12 9.37 -12.88
C LEU A 27 20.02 9.27 -14.39
N VAL A 28 19.22 10.14 -15.00
CA VAL A 28 19.16 10.25 -16.46
C VAL A 28 20.51 10.72 -16.99
N HIS A 29 21.02 10.03 -18.02
CA HIS A 29 22.18 10.41 -18.79
C HIS A 29 21.76 10.67 -20.24
N GLY A 30 21.76 11.94 -20.66
CA GLY A 30 21.31 12.34 -21.98
C GLY A 30 21.13 13.84 -22.07
N GLY A 31 20.56 14.32 -23.17
CA GLY A 31 20.25 15.74 -23.33
C GLY A 31 19.76 16.09 -24.74
N PRO A 32 19.02 17.19 -24.89
CA PRO A 32 18.47 17.60 -26.17
C PRO A 32 19.55 18.19 -27.12
N GLY A 33 19.22 18.28 -28.41
CA GLY A 33 20.05 18.95 -29.41
C GLY A 33 21.37 18.22 -29.65
N HIS A 34 22.49 18.95 -29.54
CA HIS A 34 23.84 18.39 -29.78
C HIS A 34 24.24 17.25 -28.83
N ALA A 35 23.52 17.06 -27.72
CA ALA A 35 23.72 15.94 -26.81
C ALA A 35 23.03 14.63 -27.28
N GLY A 36 22.35 14.64 -28.43
CA GLY A 36 21.80 13.44 -29.08
C GLY A 36 20.28 13.27 -28.98
N GLY A 37 19.60 14.02 -28.12
CA GLY A 37 18.14 14.00 -27.98
C GLY A 37 17.57 12.82 -27.18
N GLY A 38 18.30 11.72 -27.08
CA GLY A 38 17.92 10.54 -26.31
C GLY A 38 18.24 10.64 -24.82
N GLU A 39 17.81 9.63 -24.08
CA GLU A 39 18.15 9.39 -22.69
C GLU A 39 18.62 7.94 -22.49
N GLU A 40 19.57 7.76 -21.58
CA GLU A 40 20.09 6.48 -21.11
C GLU A 40 20.12 6.47 -19.57
N MET A 41 20.37 5.30 -18.98
CA MET A 41 20.31 5.11 -17.52
C MET A 41 18.95 5.52 -16.93
N GLY A 42 18.90 6.30 -15.85
CA GLY A 42 17.63 6.75 -15.26
C GLY A 42 16.86 5.66 -14.51
N GLY A 43 17.55 4.64 -14.01
CA GLY A 43 16.95 3.53 -13.27
C GLY A 43 15.91 2.79 -14.11
N MET A 44 14.67 2.74 -13.62
CA MET A 44 13.57 2.05 -14.33
C MET A 44 13.26 2.69 -15.69
N ARG A 45 13.51 3.98 -15.90
CA ARG A 45 13.23 4.65 -17.19
C ARG A 45 14.06 4.04 -18.34
N GLY A 46 15.34 3.77 -18.09
CA GLY A 46 16.22 3.14 -19.08
C GLY A 46 15.74 1.75 -19.51
N ILE A 47 15.14 0.99 -18.60
CA ILE A 47 14.57 -0.33 -18.89
C ILE A 47 13.36 -0.20 -19.84
N LEU A 48 12.54 0.84 -19.67
CA LEU A 48 11.32 1.05 -20.46
C LEU A 48 11.59 1.29 -21.95
N HIS A 49 12.79 1.68 -22.38
CA HIS A 49 13.15 1.76 -23.80
C HIS A 49 13.22 0.38 -24.47
N TYR A 50 13.47 -0.67 -23.69
CA TYR A 50 13.59 -2.04 -24.16
C TYR A 50 12.29 -2.84 -23.99
N MET A 51 11.22 -2.20 -23.50
CA MET A 51 9.91 -2.81 -23.31
C MET A 51 8.89 -2.17 -24.25
N GLN A 52 7.97 -2.96 -24.78
CA GLN A 52 6.82 -2.44 -25.50
C GLN A 52 5.69 -2.13 -24.51
N ARG A 53 5.39 -0.85 -24.32
CA ARG A 53 4.19 -0.44 -23.56
C ARG A 53 2.95 -0.76 -24.38
N THR A 54 2.03 -1.52 -23.79
CA THR A 54 0.77 -1.90 -24.41
C THR A 54 -0.38 -1.52 -23.48
N ALA A 55 -1.36 -0.77 -23.97
CA ALA A 55 -2.58 -0.47 -23.23
C ALA A 55 -3.54 -1.66 -23.34
N ILE A 56 -3.75 -2.37 -22.24
CA ILE A 56 -4.66 -3.51 -22.17
C ILE A 56 -6.00 -3.02 -21.62
N GLN A 57 -7.09 -3.29 -22.35
CA GLN A 57 -8.45 -3.00 -21.93
C GLN A 57 -9.22 -4.32 -21.80
N GLY A 58 -10.18 -4.38 -20.88
CA GLY A 58 -10.95 -5.58 -20.62
C GLY A 58 -11.67 -5.52 -19.27
N ASN A 59 -12.35 -6.60 -18.91
CA ASN A 59 -12.92 -6.74 -17.58
C ASN A 59 -11.78 -6.75 -16.53
N PRO A 60 -11.95 -6.11 -15.35
CA PRO A 60 -10.94 -6.14 -14.29
C PRO A 60 -10.49 -7.55 -13.88
N THR A 61 -11.38 -8.55 -13.96
CA THR A 61 -11.06 -9.95 -13.70
C THR A 61 -10.08 -10.51 -14.73
N ASP A 62 -10.32 -10.26 -16.01
CA ASP A 62 -9.44 -10.74 -17.09
C ASP A 62 -8.08 -10.04 -17.03
N ILE A 63 -8.07 -8.72 -16.77
CA ILE A 63 -6.83 -7.96 -16.58
C ILE A 63 -6.07 -8.49 -15.35
N THR A 64 -6.76 -8.90 -14.29
CA THR A 64 -6.12 -9.50 -13.11
C THR A 64 -5.38 -10.78 -13.48
N VAL A 65 -6.00 -11.64 -14.28
CA VAL A 65 -5.37 -12.89 -14.75
C VAL A 65 -4.18 -12.59 -15.66
N VAL A 66 -4.31 -11.64 -16.59
CA VAL A 66 -3.25 -11.29 -17.54
C VAL A 66 -2.05 -10.65 -16.84
N THR A 67 -2.28 -9.77 -15.87
CA THR A 67 -1.22 -9.01 -15.19
C THR A 67 -0.68 -9.71 -13.94
N ASN A 68 -1.38 -10.76 -13.46
CA ASN A 68 -1.17 -11.37 -12.15
C ASN A 68 -1.13 -10.32 -11.01
N GLN A 69 -1.96 -9.28 -11.15
CA GLN A 69 -2.17 -8.22 -10.17
C GLN A 69 -3.66 -7.89 -10.09
N TYR A 70 -4.23 -7.94 -8.89
CA TYR A 70 -5.65 -7.69 -8.69
C TYR A 70 -6.03 -6.27 -9.10
N GLN A 71 -7.04 -6.20 -9.96
CA GLN A 71 -7.68 -4.96 -10.37
C GLN A 71 -8.95 -4.73 -9.55
N VAL A 72 -9.15 -3.51 -9.06
CA VAL A 72 -10.37 -3.13 -8.33
C VAL A 72 -11.59 -3.38 -9.22
N GLY A 73 -12.61 -4.03 -8.66
CA GLY A 73 -13.80 -4.46 -9.39
C GLY A 73 -13.67 -5.83 -10.09
N GLY A 74 -12.52 -6.50 -9.96
CA GLY A 74 -12.35 -7.88 -10.39
C GLY A 74 -13.06 -8.89 -9.49
N ALA A 75 -13.19 -10.13 -9.96
CA ALA A 75 -13.75 -11.22 -9.17
C ALA A 75 -12.92 -11.46 -7.90
N GLN A 76 -13.62 -11.57 -6.77
CA GLN A 76 -13.04 -11.87 -5.46
C GLN A 76 -13.26 -13.35 -5.16
N THR A 77 -12.18 -14.05 -4.82
CA THR A 77 -12.26 -15.49 -4.51
C THR A 77 -12.11 -15.71 -3.02
N GLU A 78 -13.21 -16.05 -2.34
CA GLU A 78 -13.17 -16.44 -0.94
C GLU A 78 -12.71 -17.89 -0.80
N THR A 79 -11.89 -18.16 0.22
CA THR A 79 -11.51 -19.53 0.57
C THR A 79 -11.84 -19.83 2.03
N PRO A 80 -12.07 -21.10 2.41
CA PRO A 80 -12.40 -21.45 3.79
C PRO A 80 -11.28 -21.14 4.81
N VAL A 81 -10.05 -20.96 4.34
CA VAL A 81 -8.87 -20.73 5.17
C VAL A 81 -8.51 -19.25 5.11
N HIS A 82 -8.38 -18.62 6.29
CA HIS A 82 -7.95 -17.24 6.41
C HIS A 82 -6.60 -17.01 5.67
N PRO A 83 -6.48 -16.01 4.77
CA PRO A 83 -5.28 -15.83 3.95
C PRO A 83 -3.98 -15.67 4.75
N PHE A 84 -4.00 -14.99 5.90
CA PHE A 84 -2.80 -14.87 6.77
C PHE A 84 -2.31 -16.21 7.39
N LYS A 85 -3.07 -17.30 7.25
CA LYS A 85 -2.65 -18.65 7.67
C LYS A 85 -1.93 -19.40 6.54
N LYS A 86 -1.92 -18.87 5.33
CA LYS A 86 -1.31 -19.50 4.16
C LYS A 86 0.12 -19.03 3.97
N TYR A 87 0.96 -19.93 3.45
CA TYR A 87 2.30 -19.57 3.01
C TYR A 87 2.25 -18.76 1.72
N PHE A 88 3.34 -18.08 1.39
CA PHE A 88 3.45 -17.24 0.19
C PHE A 88 3.03 -18.01 -1.08
N ASP A 89 3.43 -19.27 -1.21
CA ASP A 89 3.19 -20.09 -2.40
C ASP A 89 1.73 -20.52 -2.53
N ASP A 90 1.01 -20.63 -1.41
CA ASP A 90 -0.39 -21.07 -1.35
C ASP A 90 -1.39 -19.92 -1.60
N LEU A 91 -0.91 -18.67 -1.61
CA LEU A 91 -1.75 -17.49 -1.86
C LEU A 91 -1.93 -17.26 -3.35
N ALA A 92 -3.17 -17.01 -3.77
CA ALA A 92 -3.51 -16.60 -5.13
C ALA A 92 -3.90 -15.12 -5.19
N VAL A 93 -3.51 -14.43 -6.26
CA VAL A 93 -3.95 -13.05 -6.51
C VAL A 93 -5.47 -13.03 -6.71
N GLY A 94 -6.15 -12.07 -6.08
CA GLY A 94 -7.61 -11.99 -6.05
C GLY A 94 -8.27 -12.84 -4.96
N GLU A 95 -7.49 -13.61 -4.18
CA GLU A 95 -8.03 -14.25 -2.97
C GLU A 95 -8.42 -13.17 -1.95
N THR A 96 -9.65 -13.25 -1.43
CA THR A 96 -10.24 -12.23 -0.57
C THR A 96 -10.76 -12.83 0.73
N LEU A 97 -10.44 -12.18 1.84
CA LEU A 97 -11.12 -12.35 3.12
C LEU A 97 -12.17 -11.24 3.29
N ILE A 98 -13.42 -11.63 3.49
CA ILE A 98 -14.48 -10.73 3.96
C ILE A 98 -14.61 -10.89 5.47
N THR A 99 -14.35 -9.83 6.22
CA THR A 99 -14.30 -9.89 7.69
C THR A 99 -15.70 -9.83 8.32
N ALA A 100 -15.75 -10.12 9.62
CA ALA A 100 -16.84 -9.63 10.45
C ALA A 100 -16.92 -8.09 10.42
N LYS A 101 -18.05 -7.53 10.84
CA LYS A 101 -18.31 -6.09 10.84
C LYS A 101 -18.22 -5.51 12.26
N HIS A 102 -17.98 -4.21 12.35
CA HIS A 102 -17.98 -3.44 13.59
C HIS A 102 -18.81 -2.16 13.45
N THR A 103 -19.76 -1.96 14.35
CA THR A 103 -20.50 -0.68 14.46
C THR A 103 -19.67 0.30 15.27
N VAL A 104 -19.27 1.40 14.64
CA VAL A 104 -18.46 2.44 15.27
C VAL A 104 -19.29 3.18 16.30
N SER A 105 -18.79 3.31 17.52
CA SER A 105 -19.45 4.01 18.62
C SER A 105 -18.73 5.32 18.97
N GLU A 106 -19.38 6.21 19.72
CA GLU A 106 -18.69 7.38 20.29
C GLU A 106 -17.57 6.96 21.26
N ALA A 107 -17.77 5.86 21.98
CA ALA A 107 -16.76 5.30 22.88
C ALA A 107 -15.48 4.91 22.11
N ASP A 108 -15.61 4.36 20.91
CA ASP A 108 -14.46 4.07 20.06
C ASP A 108 -13.66 5.33 19.74
N ILE A 109 -14.35 6.42 19.37
CA ILE A 109 -13.73 7.71 19.03
C ILE A 109 -13.00 8.30 20.24
N HIS A 110 -13.66 8.34 21.39
CA HIS A 110 -13.07 8.85 22.63
C HIS A 110 -11.87 8.01 23.07
N ASN A 111 -11.99 6.67 23.05
CA ASN A 111 -10.90 5.78 23.45
C ASN A 111 -9.70 5.90 22.50
N PHE A 112 -9.95 6.04 21.20
CA PHE A 112 -8.88 6.24 20.23
C PHE A 112 -8.19 7.60 20.41
N ALA A 113 -8.94 8.67 20.65
CA ALA A 113 -8.36 9.98 20.97
C ALA A 113 -7.47 9.92 22.23
N ASN A 114 -7.92 9.21 23.26
CA ASN A 114 -7.17 9.06 24.51
C ASN A 114 -5.86 8.28 24.33
N VAL A 115 -5.87 7.18 23.57
CA VAL A 115 -4.65 6.35 23.38
C VAL A 115 -3.69 6.95 22.36
N SER A 116 -4.20 7.60 21.31
CA SER A 116 -3.38 8.20 20.24
C SER A 116 -2.90 9.60 20.58
N GLY A 117 -3.61 10.32 21.46
CA GLY A 117 -3.41 11.74 21.73
C GLY A 117 -4.08 12.67 20.70
N ASP A 118 -4.70 12.12 19.65
CA ASP A 118 -5.36 12.90 18.61
C ASP A 118 -6.74 13.39 19.06
N ASN A 119 -6.76 14.60 19.62
CA ASN A 119 -7.96 15.30 20.07
C ASN A 119 -8.44 16.35 19.05
N PHE A 120 -8.24 16.10 17.75
CA PHE A 120 -8.69 16.99 16.69
C PHE A 120 -10.20 17.28 16.79
N TYR A 121 -10.59 18.54 16.58
CA TYR A 121 -11.92 19.05 16.88
C TYR A 121 -13.04 18.27 16.17
N ALA A 122 -12.80 17.79 14.94
CA ALA A 122 -13.81 17.04 14.18
C ALA A 122 -14.19 15.69 14.83
N HIS A 123 -13.37 15.18 15.75
CA HIS A 123 -13.60 13.95 16.49
C HIS A 123 -14.15 14.20 17.90
N MET A 124 -13.85 15.37 18.48
CA MET A 124 -14.03 15.60 19.93
C MET A 124 -14.98 16.75 20.28
N ASP A 125 -15.18 17.71 19.38
CA ASP A 125 -15.96 18.91 19.63
C ASP A 125 -17.05 19.08 18.56
N GLU A 126 -18.28 18.76 18.94
CA GLU A 126 -19.48 18.94 18.11
C GLU A 126 -19.81 20.40 17.81
N THR A 127 -19.34 21.35 18.64
CA THR A 127 -19.63 22.78 18.48
C THR A 127 -18.70 23.46 17.47
N ALA A 128 -17.58 22.80 17.12
CA ALA A 128 -16.55 23.32 16.23
C ALA A 128 -16.65 22.79 14.78
N LEU A 129 -17.83 22.34 14.35
CA LEU A 129 -18.03 21.77 13.00
C LEU A 129 -18.52 22.77 11.96
N GLU A 130 -18.86 24.00 12.36
CA GLU A 130 -19.28 25.05 11.44
C GLU A 130 -18.18 25.34 10.40
N GLY A 131 -18.56 25.42 9.12
CA GLY A 131 -17.62 25.62 8.01
C GLY A 131 -16.87 24.35 7.56
N THR A 132 -17.17 23.19 8.15
CA THR A 132 -16.63 21.89 7.72
C THR A 132 -17.68 21.07 6.96
N PRO A 133 -17.28 20.05 6.17
CA PRO A 133 -18.23 19.13 5.54
C PRO A 133 -18.90 18.16 6.53
N PHE A 134 -18.59 18.23 7.82
CA PHE A 134 -19.08 17.29 8.82
C PHE A 134 -20.35 17.80 9.51
N THR A 135 -21.34 16.93 9.65
CA THR A 135 -22.62 17.23 10.31
C THR A 135 -22.65 16.87 11.79
N ARG A 136 -21.70 16.04 12.23
CA ARG A 136 -21.50 15.59 13.62
C ARG A 136 -20.07 15.07 13.75
N ARG A 137 -19.67 14.71 14.98
CA ARG A 137 -18.40 14.05 15.23
C ARG A 137 -18.20 12.84 14.31
N VAL A 138 -17.03 12.77 13.69
CA VAL A 138 -16.61 11.66 12.85
C VAL A 138 -15.54 10.84 13.56
N ALA A 139 -15.40 9.57 13.22
CA ALA A 139 -14.30 8.75 13.70
C ALA A 139 -12.98 9.15 13.02
N HIS A 140 -11.86 8.96 13.72
CA HIS A 140 -10.53 9.17 13.17
C HIS A 140 -10.29 8.23 11.99
N GLY A 141 -9.71 8.74 10.90
CA GLY A 141 -9.28 7.87 9.80
C GLY A 141 -8.29 6.80 10.29
N TYR A 142 -7.37 7.17 11.19
CA TYR A 142 -6.44 6.22 11.81
C TYR A 142 -7.13 5.21 12.74
N PHE A 143 -8.25 5.57 13.38
CA PHE A 143 -9.08 4.60 14.09
C PHE A 143 -9.66 3.59 13.11
N VAL A 144 -10.25 4.05 12.00
CA VAL A 144 -10.84 3.17 10.98
C VAL A 144 -9.80 2.17 10.45
N LEU A 145 -8.59 2.65 10.14
CA LEU A 145 -7.49 1.81 9.70
C LEU A 145 -7.02 0.82 10.78
N SER A 146 -6.85 1.28 12.02
CA SER A 146 -6.44 0.44 13.14
C SER A 146 -7.48 -0.64 13.44
N LYS A 147 -8.75 -0.28 13.38
CA LYS A 147 -9.87 -1.19 13.56
C LYS A 147 -9.98 -2.19 12.43
N ALA A 148 -9.75 -1.76 11.18
CA ALA A 148 -9.67 -2.65 10.03
C ALA A 148 -8.60 -3.73 10.24
N ALA A 149 -7.39 -3.34 10.67
CA ALA A 149 -6.34 -4.31 11.03
C ALA A 149 -6.79 -5.29 12.12
N GLY A 150 -7.46 -4.80 13.16
CA GLY A 150 -8.06 -5.66 14.18
C GLY A 150 -9.12 -6.65 13.66
N LEU A 151 -9.73 -6.39 12.50
CA LEU A 151 -10.72 -7.27 11.88
C LEU A 151 -10.10 -8.31 10.94
N PHE A 152 -9.04 -7.97 10.21
CA PHE A 152 -8.45 -8.86 9.19
C PHE A 152 -7.18 -9.59 9.61
N VAL A 153 -6.51 -9.20 10.70
CA VAL A 153 -5.28 -9.85 11.15
C VAL A 153 -5.62 -11.12 11.95
N ASP A 154 -5.07 -12.27 11.53
CA ASP A 154 -5.10 -13.48 12.36
C ASP A 154 -4.14 -13.34 13.54
N ALA A 155 -4.65 -13.46 14.77
CA ALA A 155 -3.88 -13.20 15.98
C ALA A 155 -2.86 -14.31 16.33
N LYS A 156 -3.05 -15.52 15.80
CA LYS A 156 -2.15 -16.64 16.08
C LYS A 156 -0.89 -16.54 15.22
N LYS A 157 0.23 -17.06 15.74
CA LYS A 157 1.47 -17.17 14.98
C LYS A 157 1.23 -17.98 13.70
N GLY A 158 1.56 -17.39 12.56
CA GLY A 158 1.38 -17.97 11.24
C GLY A 158 2.51 -17.63 10.26
N PRO A 159 2.33 -17.85 8.96
CA PRO A 159 3.34 -17.59 7.93
C PRO A 159 3.64 -16.10 7.69
N VAL A 160 2.73 -15.20 8.06
CA VAL A 160 2.98 -13.75 8.00
C VAL A 160 4.02 -13.39 9.06
N LEU A 161 5.17 -12.90 8.60
CA LEU A 161 6.32 -12.56 9.45
C LEU A 161 6.24 -11.13 9.97
N LEU A 162 5.82 -10.20 9.12
CA LEU A 162 5.83 -8.78 9.40
C LEU A 162 4.84 -8.05 8.50
N ASN A 163 4.05 -7.15 9.05
CA ASN A 163 3.33 -6.11 8.32
C ASN A 163 4.10 -4.80 8.51
N TYR A 164 4.82 -4.33 7.48
CA TYR A 164 5.82 -3.25 7.61
C TYR A 164 5.50 -1.98 6.83
N GLY A 165 4.54 -2.03 5.93
CA GLY A 165 4.32 -0.96 4.98
C GLY A 165 2.86 -0.71 4.71
N LEU A 166 2.56 0.55 4.42
CA LEU A 166 1.25 1.02 4.02
C LEU A 166 1.43 2.02 2.89
N ASP A 167 0.86 1.69 1.74
CA ASP A 167 0.89 2.47 0.51
C ASP A 167 -0.52 2.96 0.16
N GLU A 168 -0.59 4.08 -0.57
CA GLU A 168 -1.81 4.57 -1.24
C GLU A 168 -3.05 4.74 -0.34
N CYS A 169 -2.87 5.01 0.96
CA CYS A 169 -3.98 5.18 1.91
C CYS A 169 -4.87 6.38 1.56
N ARG A 170 -6.19 6.18 1.46
CA ARG A 170 -7.16 7.25 1.29
C ARG A 170 -8.41 7.00 2.14
N PHE A 171 -8.93 8.05 2.76
CA PHE A 171 -10.24 8.06 3.43
C PHE A 171 -11.24 8.75 2.50
N THR A 172 -12.13 7.98 1.90
CA THR A 172 -13.01 8.43 0.82
C THR A 172 -14.33 8.99 1.35
N LYS A 173 -14.79 8.51 2.52
CA LYS A 173 -16.05 8.90 3.14
C LYS A 173 -15.88 8.99 4.66
N PRO A 174 -16.42 10.03 5.34
CA PRO A 174 -16.39 10.10 6.79
C PRO A 174 -17.20 8.94 7.40
N VAL A 175 -16.65 8.34 8.45
CA VAL A 175 -17.35 7.32 9.25
C VAL A 175 -17.87 7.98 10.50
N TYR A 176 -19.17 7.92 10.71
CA TYR A 176 -19.81 8.53 11.86
C TYR A 176 -20.27 7.47 12.88
N PRO A 177 -20.45 7.82 14.17
CA PRO A 177 -21.01 6.90 15.17
C PRO A 177 -22.34 6.27 14.73
N GLY A 178 -22.50 4.97 14.92
CA GLY A 178 -23.65 4.18 14.45
C GLY A 178 -23.48 3.57 13.06
N MET A 179 -22.53 4.05 12.24
CA MET A 179 -22.19 3.38 10.98
C MET A 179 -21.48 2.05 11.25
N THR A 180 -21.67 1.08 10.35
CA THR A 180 -21.09 -0.25 10.50
C THR A 180 -20.09 -0.52 9.38
N ILE A 181 -18.83 -0.76 9.76
CA ILE A 181 -17.76 -1.01 8.80
C ILE A 181 -17.40 -2.49 8.75
N GLY A 182 -17.05 -2.98 7.56
CA GLY A 182 -16.41 -4.26 7.32
C GLY A 182 -15.16 -4.09 6.45
N VAL A 183 -14.39 -5.16 6.29
CA VAL A 183 -13.17 -5.12 5.46
C VAL A 183 -13.18 -6.25 4.45
N LYS A 184 -12.77 -5.93 3.22
CA LYS A 184 -12.33 -6.89 2.22
C LYS A 184 -10.81 -6.80 2.12
N LEU A 185 -10.12 -7.85 2.57
CA LEU A 185 -8.67 -7.96 2.46
C LEU A 185 -8.35 -8.88 1.28
N THR A 186 -7.85 -8.32 0.18
CA THR A 186 -7.60 -9.07 -1.06
C THR A 186 -6.10 -9.15 -1.35
N VAL A 187 -5.59 -10.32 -1.76
CA VAL A 187 -4.21 -10.45 -2.27
C VAL A 187 -4.10 -9.65 -3.57
N ARG A 188 -3.41 -8.50 -3.52
CA ARG A 188 -3.29 -7.58 -4.66
C ARG A 188 -2.17 -8.00 -5.60
N GLU A 189 -1.01 -8.30 -5.04
CA GLU A 189 0.19 -8.62 -5.79
C GLU A 189 1.12 -9.46 -4.92
N LYS A 190 1.86 -10.37 -5.55
CA LYS A 190 2.91 -11.16 -4.91
C LYS A 190 4.25 -10.80 -5.56
N ILE A 191 5.21 -10.40 -4.74
CA ILE A 191 6.57 -10.09 -5.19
C ILE A 191 7.49 -11.11 -4.55
N GLU A 192 8.16 -11.89 -5.39
CA GLU A 192 9.17 -12.81 -4.93
C GLU A 192 10.39 -12.08 -4.39
N GLN A 193 10.94 -12.58 -3.28
CA GLN A 193 12.27 -12.20 -2.83
C GLN A 193 13.22 -13.36 -3.05
N GLU A 194 14.41 -13.03 -3.57
CA GLU A 194 15.51 -13.98 -3.65
C GLU A 194 16.01 -14.32 -2.24
N SER A 195 16.29 -15.61 -2.04
CA SER A 195 17.00 -16.07 -0.85
C SER A 195 18.47 -15.71 -0.98
N ASP A 196 19.01 -15.00 0.00
CA ASP A 196 20.43 -14.69 0.09
C ASP A 196 21.03 -15.57 1.20
N PRO A 197 21.81 -16.61 0.85
CA PRO A 197 22.37 -17.56 1.81
C PRO A 197 23.43 -16.94 2.72
N SER A 198 23.92 -15.72 2.42
CA SER A 198 24.85 -14.99 3.29
C SER A 198 24.15 -14.26 4.45
N ARG A 199 22.82 -14.15 4.41
CA ARG A 199 22.05 -13.48 5.45
C ARG A 199 21.75 -14.43 6.59
N GLU A 200 21.82 -13.92 7.82
CA GLU A 200 21.52 -14.67 9.03
C GLU A 200 20.21 -14.20 9.69
N GLY A 201 19.69 -15.00 10.62
CA GLY A 201 18.51 -14.67 11.42
C GLY A 201 17.24 -14.53 10.57
N VAL A 202 16.40 -13.52 10.88
CA VAL A 202 15.13 -13.27 10.18
C VAL A 202 15.35 -13.01 8.68
N ALA A 203 16.51 -12.45 8.32
CA ALA A 203 16.86 -12.14 6.95
C ALA A 203 17.19 -13.39 6.10
N ALA A 204 17.45 -14.54 6.72
CA ALA A 204 17.69 -15.83 6.06
C ALA A 204 16.39 -16.56 5.68
N ILE A 205 15.25 -16.20 6.29
CA ILE A 205 13.99 -16.93 6.11
C ILE A 205 13.51 -16.77 4.65
N PRO A 206 13.28 -17.88 3.90
CA PRO A 206 12.67 -17.83 2.58
C PRO A 206 11.29 -17.19 2.64
N ARG A 207 11.06 -16.17 1.80
CA ARG A 207 9.90 -15.31 1.89
C ARG A 207 9.60 -14.59 0.58
N GLY A 208 8.41 -14.00 0.51
CA GLY A 208 8.05 -12.99 -0.47
C GLY A 208 7.33 -11.82 0.19
N ILE A 209 7.09 -10.77 -0.59
CA ILE A 209 6.22 -9.67 -0.19
C ILE A 209 4.85 -9.92 -0.79
N VAL A 210 3.81 -9.92 0.05
CA VAL A 210 2.43 -9.89 -0.41
C VAL A 210 1.89 -8.49 -0.17
N LYS A 211 1.46 -7.84 -1.25
CA LYS A 211 0.67 -6.62 -1.19
C LYS A 211 -0.79 -6.99 -1.06
N TRP A 212 -1.48 -6.40 -0.10
CA TRP A 212 -2.90 -6.63 0.09
C TRP A 212 -3.67 -5.35 -0.14
N LEU A 213 -4.75 -5.43 -0.92
CA LEU A 213 -5.74 -4.36 -0.98
C LEU A 213 -6.65 -4.48 0.24
N VAL A 214 -6.66 -3.45 1.07
CA VAL A 214 -7.58 -3.28 2.18
C VAL A 214 -8.67 -2.32 1.72
N ASP A 215 -9.87 -2.84 1.51
CA ASP A 215 -11.07 -2.07 1.17
C ASP A 215 -12.03 -2.12 2.36
N VAL A 216 -12.11 -1.02 3.10
CA VAL A 216 -13.04 -0.84 4.21
C VAL A 216 -14.33 -0.28 3.65
N TYR A 217 -15.44 -0.97 3.89
CA TYR A 217 -16.75 -0.63 3.34
C TYR A 217 -17.79 -0.46 4.45
N ASP A 218 -18.82 0.34 4.21
CA ASP A 218 -19.92 0.57 5.15
C ASP A 218 -21.11 -0.40 4.96
N GLU A 219 -22.21 -0.18 5.70
CA GLU A 219 -23.41 -1.01 5.61
C GLU A 219 -24.09 -1.00 4.22
N THR A 220 -23.83 0.01 3.39
CA THR A 220 -24.35 0.12 2.02
C THR A 220 -23.44 -0.56 0.99
N GLY A 221 -22.24 -0.95 1.39
CA GLY A 221 -21.22 -1.53 0.52
C GLY A 221 -20.31 -0.50 -0.14
N GLU A 222 -20.42 0.78 0.22
CA GLU A 222 -19.54 1.84 -0.28
C GLU A 222 -18.19 1.84 0.46
N THR A 223 -17.10 2.03 -0.28
CA THR A 223 -15.75 2.18 0.29
C THR A 223 -15.64 3.46 1.12
N VAL A 224 -15.26 3.32 2.38
CA VAL A 224 -14.97 4.45 3.30
C VAL A 224 -13.47 4.71 3.48
N ALA A 225 -12.66 3.67 3.34
CA ALA A 225 -11.20 3.78 3.37
C ALA A 225 -10.58 2.68 2.50
N ILE A 226 -9.53 3.04 1.77
CA ILE A 226 -8.78 2.12 0.92
C ILE A 226 -7.29 2.29 1.19
N ALA A 227 -6.57 1.18 1.27
CA ALA A 227 -5.12 1.17 1.44
C ALA A 227 -4.50 -0.09 0.83
N THR A 228 -3.20 -0.04 0.58
CA THR A 228 -2.42 -1.25 0.29
C THR A 228 -1.46 -1.51 1.44
N ILE A 229 -1.51 -2.69 2.04
CA ILE A 229 -0.53 -3.08 3.08
C ILE A 229 0.53 -4.02 2.50
N LEU A 230 1.76 -3.87 2.98
CA LEU A 230 2.90 -4.67 2.57
C LEU A 230 3.28 -5.63 3.70
N THR A 231 3.15 -6.92 3.41
CA THR A 231 3.49 -7.97 4.36
C THR A 231 4.61 -8.84 3.84
N MET A 232 5.49 -9.25 4.73
CA MET A 232 6.49 -10.26 4.50
C MET A 232 5.90 -11.61 4.90
N VAL A 233 5.80 -12.54 3.94
CA VAL A 233 5.16 -13.84 4.15
C VAL A 233 6.16 -14.95 3.83
N ARG A 234 6.27 -15.93 4.72
CA ARG A 234 7.17 -17.08 4.58
C ARG A 234 6.75 -17.95 3.38
N LYS A 235 7.74 -18.42 2.59
CA LYS A 235 7.56 -19.45 1.55
C LYS A 235 7.48 -20.85 2.18
N ARG A 236 6.85 -21.82 1.52
CA ARG A 236 6.98 -23.23 1.92
C ARG A 236 8.45 -23.65 1.78
N GLU A 237 8.87 -24.52 2.69
CA GLU A 237 10.14 -25.23 2.59
C GLU A 237 10.12 -26.21 1.40
#